data_AF-A0A957C1X5-F1
#
_entry.id   AF-A0A957C1X5-F1
#
_cell.length_a   1.000
_cell.length_b   1.000
_cell.length_c   1.000
_cell.angle_alpha   90.00
_cell.angle_beta   90.00
_cell.angle_gamma   90.00
#
_symmetry.space_group_name_H-M   'P 1'
#
loop_
_entity.id
_entity.type
_entity.pdbx_description
1 polymer ?
#
loop_
_entity_poly.entity_id
_entity_poly.type
_entity_poly.pdbx_seq_one_letter_code
_entity_poly.pdbx_strand_id
1 'polypeptide(L)'
;YLFAEPLHSAAVSRIEDVEAAATALSDEDTVLIAINVTRQRKHIDKRLDQILKQHMGELKRGRQVRNPKLSQARYRLSRAVLAQSLKKTFAVHDIRCAAAAQGRKISNWEVAALAKLDYQQREKLEAKLEGADERRVVSAIVARHAKDAKTMIENAAIGVFPK
;
A
#
# COMPACT_ATOMS: atom_id res chain seq x y z
N TYR A 1 -11.30 14.70 -0.30
CA TYR A 1 -9.85 14.44 -0.19
C TYR A 1 -9.37 13.57 -1.37
N LEU A 2 -8.16 13.80 -1.89
CA LEU A 2 -7.66 13.08 -3.08
C LEU A 2 -7.14 11.66 -2.76
N PHE A 3 -6.38 11.53 -1.68
CA PHE A 3 -5.71 10.27 -1.27
C PHE A 3 -6.27 9.68 0.04
N ALA A 4 -7.28 10.31 0.64
CA ALA A 4 -7.90 9.80 1.85
C ALA A 4 -9.15 8.99 1.49
N GLU A 5 -9.45 8.00 2.34
CA GLU A 5 -10.73 7.30 2.28
C GLU A 5 -11.88 8.29 2.47
N PRO A 6 -13.02 8.09 1.78
CA PRO A 6 -14.22 8.85 2.07
C PRO A 6 -14.61 8.64 3.55
N LEU A 7 -15.14 9.69 4.18
CA LEU A 7 -15.67 9.58 5.53
C LEU A 7 -16.77 8.51 5.51
N HIS A 8 -16.54 7.41 6.22
CA HIS A 8 -17.58 6.41 6.45
C HIS A 8 -18.58 7.00 7.43
N SER A 9 -19.82 7.19 6.97
CA SER A 9 -20.96 7.49 7.84
C SER A 9 -21.41 6.28 8.67
N ALA A 10 -21.04 5.07 8.23
CA ALA A 10 -21.36 3.82 8.90
C ALA A 10 -20.42 3.58 10.09
N ALA A 11 -20.71 4.23 11.21
CA ALA A 11 -20.10 3.93 12.51
C ALA A 11 -21.01 2.98 13.29
N VAL A 12 -20.41 2.05 14.05
CA VAL A 12 -21.16 1.26 15.04
C VAL A 12 -21.65 2.22 16.12
N SER A 13 -22.97 2.39 16.21
CA SER A 13 -23.61 3.25 17.20
C SER A 13 -24.29 2.41 18.29
N ARG A 14 -24.28 2.92 19.52
CA ARG A 14 -25.18 2.44 20.57
C ARG A 14 -26.52 3.13 20.39
N ILE A 15 -27.58 2.36 20.20
CA ILE A 15 -28.94 2.87 20.11
C ILE A 15 -29.53 2.90 21.52
N GLU A 16 -29.99 4.07 21.96
CA GLU A 16 -30.60 4.25 23.30
C GLU A 16 -32.12 4.45 23.21
N ASP A 17 -32.64 4.90 22.06
CA ASP A 17 -34.04 5.24 21.86
C ASP A 17 -34.78 4.24 20.95
N VAL A 18 -36.09 4.08 21.20
CA VAL A 18 -36.96 3.14 20.47
C VAL A 18 -37.15 3.56 19.01
N GLU A 19 -37.26 4.86 18.73
CA GLU A 19 -37.43 5.39 17.38
C GLU A 19 -36.17 5.16 16.51
N ALA A 20 -34.99 5.31 17.10
CA ALA A 20 -33.73 5.01 16.43
C ALA A 20 -33.58 3.50 16.15
N ALA A 21 -34.09 2.64 17.05
CA ALA A 21 -34.13 1.20 16.82
C ALA A 21 -35.07 0.81 15.67
N ALA A 22 -36.25 1.44 15.57
CA ALA A 22 -37.20 1.21 14.49
C ALA A 22 -36.65 1.66 13.12
N THR A 23 -35.93 2.79 13.10
CA THR A 23 -35.26 3.31 11.90
C THR A 23 -34.16 2.35 11.44
N ALA A 24 -33.31 1.88 12.35
CA ALA A 24 -32.24 0.93 12.04
C ALA A 24 -32.76 -0.45 11.59
N LEU A 25 -33.95 -0.86 12.05
CA LEU A 25 -34.59 -2.11 11.63
C LEU A 25 -35.15 -2.04 10.21
N SER A 26 -35.50 -0.84 9.75
CA SER A 26 -36.10 -0.59 8.44
C SER A 26 -35.06 -0.34 7.33
N ASP A 27 -33.80 -0.16 7.70
CA ASP A 27 -32.69 0.06 6.80
C ASP A 27 -32.10 -1.27 6.30
N GLU A 28 -31.98 -1.43 4.97
CA GLU A 28 -31.51 -2.68 4.34
C GLU A 28 -30.01 -2.94 4.58
N ASP A 29 -29.24 -1.88 4.81
CA ASP A 29 -27.79 -1.94 5.01
C ASP A 29 -27.37 -2.07 6.49
N THR A 30 -28.34 -2.15 7.41
CA THR A 30 -28.10 -2.17 8.86
C THR A 30 -28.54 -3.49 9.51
N VAL A 31 -27.71 -4.01 10.44
CA VAL A 31 -28.07 -5.19 11.25
C VAL A 31 -28.16 -4.81 12.72
N LEU A 32 -29.36 -4.95 13.30
CA LEU A 32 -29.60 -4.73 14.72
C LEU A 32 -29.28 -6.00 15.52
N ILE A 33 -28.40 -5.90 16.54
CA ILE A 33 -27.99 -7.04 17.37
C ILE A 33 -28.20 -6.72 18.85
N ALA A 34 -29.03 -7.53 19.52
CA ALA A 34 -29.18 -7.49 20.97
C ALA A 34 -28.11 -8.38 21.65
N ILE A 35 -27.30 -7.79 22.53
CA ILE A 35 -26.23 -8.50 23.24
C ILE A 35 -26.56 -8.56 24.73
N ASN A 36 -26.63 -9.76 25.30
CA ASN A 36 -26.70 -9.93 26.75
C ASN A 36 -25.32 -9.75 27.37
N VAL A 37 -25.13 -8.64 28.10
CA VAL A 37 -23.85 -8.25 28.72
C VAL A 37 -23.37 -9.19 29.82
N THR A 38 -24.23 -10.07 30.34
CA THR A 38 -23.87 -11.04 31.38
C THR A 38 -23.06 -12.23 30.84
N ARG A 39 -23.02 -12.40 29.51
CA ARG A 39 -22.33 -13.52 28.87
C ARG A 39 -20.83 -13.25 28.71
N GLN A 40 -20.02 -14.29 28.70
CA GLN A 40 -18.58 -14.15 28.47
C GLN A 40 -18.30 -13.54 27.09
N ARG A 41 -17.44 -12.51 27.07
CA ARG A 41 -17.04 -11.76 25.87
C ARG A 41 -16.61 -12.65 24.71
N LYS A 42 -15.83 -13.70 24.97
CA LYS A 42 -15.37 -14.65 23.94
C LYS A 42 -16.52 -15.29 23.15
N HIS A 43 -17.65 -15.57 23.81
CA HIS A 43 -18.83 -16.15 23.15
C HIS A 43 -19.65 -15.12 22.40
N ILE A 44 -19.67 -13.87 22.88
CA ILE A 44 -20.28 -12.73 22.18
C ILE A 44 -19.53 -12.48 20.87
N ASP A 45 -18.21 -12.32 20.93
CA ASP A 45 -17.35 -12.05 19.77
C ASP A 45 -17.49 -13.16 18.70
N LYS A 46 -17.46 -14.44 19.12
CA LYS A 46 -17.64 -15.57 18.21
C LYS A 46 -19.00 -15.54 17.51
N ARG A 47 -20.06 -15.11 18.19
CA ARG A 47 -21.41 -15.08 17.62
C ARG A 47 -21.62 -13.88 16.71
N LEU A 48 -21.11 -12.71 17.09
CA LEU A 48 -21.06 -11.51 16.24
C LEU A 48 -20.34 -11.82 14.92
N ASP A 49 -19.19 -12.47 14.98
CA ASP A 49 -18.44 -12.91 13.81
C ASP A 49 -19.27 -13.79 12.86
N GLN A 50 -20.09 -14.69 13.41
CA GLN A 50 -20.94 -15.57 12.61
C GLN A 50 -22.08 -14.80 11.94
N ILE A 51 -22.75 -13.90 12.68
CA ILE A 51 -23.84 -13.08 12.14
C ILE A 51 -23.32 -12.20 11.01
N LEU A 52 -22.23 -11.48 11.25
CA LEU A 52 -21.64 -10.61 10.22
C LEU A 52 -21.17 -11.41 8.98
N LYS A 53 -20.69 -12.65 9.15
CA LYS A 53 -20.35 -13.52 8.01
C LYS A 53 -21.56 -13.90 7.16
N GLN A 54 -22.74 -14.05 7.76
CA GLN A 54 -23.96 -14.40 7.04
C GLN A 54 -24.45 -13.25 6.17
N HIS A 55 -24.36 -12.01 6.67
CA HIS A 55 -24.84 -10.83 5.97
C HIS A 55 -23.79 -10.24 5.00
N MET A 56 -22.52 -10.20 5.38
CA MET A 56 -21.46 -9.54 4.60
C MET A 56 -20.53 -10.52 3.85
N GLY A 57 -20.75 -11.84 3.99
CA GLY A 57 -19.87 -12.87 3.44
C GLY A 57 -18.54 -13.00 4.20
N GLU A 58 -17.47 -13.41 3.51
CA GLU A 58 -16.15 -13.53 4.15
C GLU A 58 -15.61 -12.16 4.60
N LEU A 59 -15.70 -11.91 5.91
CA LEU A 59 -15.00 -10.81 6.56
C LEU A 59 -13.50 -10.99 6.40
N LYS A 60 -12.92 -10.22 5.47
CA LYS A 60 -11.49 -10.14 5.27
C LYS A 60 -10.85 -9.60 6.56
N ARG A 61 -9.88 -10.33 7.11
CA ARG A 61 -9.16 -9.93 8.33
C ARG A 61 -7.71 -9.61 8.05
N GLY A 62 -7.14 -8.69 8.84
CA GLY A 62 -5.72 -8.39 8.83
C GLY A 62 -5.21 -7.86 7.50
N ARG A 63 -4.19 -8.50 6.93
CA ARG A 63 -3.46 -8.02 5.74
C ARG A 63 -4.35 -7.86 4.51
N GLN A 64 -5.44 -8.62 4.39
CA GLN A 64 -6.38 -8.51 3.29
C GLN A 64 -7.19 -7.20 3.31
N VAL A 65 -7.47 -6.64 4.50
CA VAL A 65 -8.12 -5.32 4.65
C VAL A 65 -7.19 -4.20 4.21
N ARG A 66 -5.88 -4.35 4.46
CA ARG A 66 -4.84 -3.38 4.08
C ARG A 66 -4.42 -3.46 2.60
N ASN A 67 -5.18 -4.18 1.77
CA ASN A 67 -4.91 -4.25 0.35
C ASN A 67 -5.25 -2.89 -0.29
N PRO A 68 -4.29 -2.15 -0.85
CA PRO A 68 -4.57 -0.82 -1.38
C PRO A 68 -5.56 -0.81 -2.56
N LYS A 69 -5.77 -1.96 -3.21
CA LYS A 69 -6.81 -2.12 -4.24
C LYS A 69 -8.24 -1.97 -3.69
N LEU A 70 -8.45 -2.19 -2.39
CA LEU A 70 -9.74 -2.03 -1.72
C LEU A 70 -10.00 -0.61 -1.23
N SER A 71 -9.01 0.29 -1.37
CA SER A 71 -9.18 1.70 -1.03
C SER A 71 -10.26 2.34 -1.92
N GLN A 72 -11.11 3.16 -1.31
CA GLN A 72 -12.15 3.96 -1.95
C GLN A 72 -11.71 5.42 -2.14
N ALA A 73 -10.43 5.74 -1.88
CA ALA A 73 -9.85 7.03 -2.20
C ALA A 73 -9.93 7.32 -3.71
N ARG A 74 -10.13 8.59 -4.08
CA ARG A 74 -10.18 9.04 -5.49
C ARG A 74 -8.94 8.60 -6.26
N TYR A 75 -7.77 8.70 -5.63
CA TYR A 75 -6.52 8.15 -6.13
C TYR A 75 -6.00 7.10 -5.15
N ARG A 76 -6.29 5.83 -5.45
CA ARG A 76 -5.80 4.66 -4.70
C ARG A 76 -4.44 4.18 -5.18
N LEU A 77 -3.72 3.48 -4.31
CA LEU A 77 -2.50 2.79 -4.71
C LEU A 77 -2.84 1.49 -5.48
N SER A 78 -2.19 1.24 -6.62
CA SER A 78 -2.41 0.04 -7.43
C SER A 78 -1.89 -1.24 -6.74
N ARG A 79 -0.87 -1.06 -5.89
CA ARG A 79 -0.18 -2.12 -5.13
C ARG A 79 0.36 -1.56 -3.83
N ALA A 80 0.67 -2.46 -2.90
CA ALA A 80 1.42 -2.11 -1.70
C ALA A 80 2.84 -1.70 -2.10
N VAL A 81 3.30 -0.58 -1.55
CA VAL A 81 4.64 -0.02 -1.80
C VAL A 81 5.31 0.32 -0.48
N LEU A 82 6.62 0.09 -0.42
CA LEU A 82 7.45 0.49 0.70
C LEU A 82 8.00 1.90 0.43
N ALA A 83 7.77 2.83 1.35
CA ALA A 83 8.23 4.22 1.22
C ALA A 83 9.74 4.32 0.97
N GLN A 84 10.54 3.47 1.64
CA GLN A 84 11.99 3.42 1.44
C GLN A 84 12.39 3.02 0.01
N SER A 85 11.64 2.11 -0.61
CA SER A 85 11.87 1.69 -2.00
C SER A 85 11.57 2.83 -2.98
N LEU A 86 10.45 3.54 -2.76
CA LEU A 86 10.11 4.73 -3.56
C LEU A 86 11.16 5.82 -3.41
N LYS A 87 11.63 6.08 -2.19
CA LYS A 87 12.69 7.07 -1.91
C LYS A 87 13.96 6.78 -2.72
N LYS A 88 14.43 5.53 -2.72
CA LYS A 88 15.60 5.12 -3.53
C LYS A 88 15.35 5.28 -5.02
N THR A 89 14.14 4.92 -5.47
CA THR A 89 13.74 5.03 -6.88
C THR A 89 13.75 6.47 -7.38
N PHE A 90 13.14 7.40 -6.63
CA PHE A 90 13.14 8.82 -6.99
C PHE A 90 14.51 9.48 -6.80
N ALA A 91 15.30 9.08 -5.81
CA ALA A 91 16.66 9.58 -5.65
C ALA A 91 17.52 9.33 -6.91
N VAL A 92 17.41 8.16 -7.54
CA VAL A 92 18.10 7.85 -8.82
C VAL A 92 17.68 8.82 -9.93
N HIS A 93 16.39 9.16 -10.00
CA HIS A 93 15.88 10.12 -10.98
C HIS A 93 16.43 11.52 -10.71
N ASP A 94 16.35 11.99 -9.46
CA ASP A 94 16.79 13.33 -9.07
C ASP A 94 18.29 13.54 -9.30
N ILE A 95 19.12 12.55 -8.95
CA ILE A 95 20.57 12.58 -9.20
C ILE A 95 20.87 12.73 -10.70
N ARG A 96 20.15 12.00 -11.56
CA ARG A 96 20.32 12.10 -13.01
C ARG A 96 19.86 13.44 -13.56
N CYS A 97 18.73 13.96 -13.10
CA CYS A 97 18.23 15.28 -13.48
C CYS A 97 19.20 16.39 -13.06
N ALA A 98 19.73 16.33 -11.84
CA ALA A 98 20.70 17.30 -11.34
C ALA A 98 22.00 17.29 -12.15
N ALA A 99 22.54 16.12 -12.47
CA ALA A 99 23.74 16.02 -13.31
C ALA A 99 23.50 16.53 -14.74
N ALA A 100 22.35 16.20 -15.33
CA ALA A 100 21.97 16.69 -16.65
C ALA A 100 21.83 18.22 -16.68
N ALA A 101 21.24 18.82 -15.63
CA ALA A 101 21.13 20.28 -15.49
C ALA A 101 22.50 20.97 -15.39
N GLN A 102 23.52 20.29 -14.87
CA GLN A 102 24.91 20.74 -14.83
C GLN A 102 25.70 20.41 -16.10
N GLY A 103 25.09 19.78 -17.11
CA GLY A 103 25.77 19.32 -18.32
C GLY A 103 26.74 18.16 -18.09
N ARG A 104 26.71 17.51 -16.92
CA ARG A 104 27.60 16.40 -16.56
C ARG A 104 26.96 15.06 -16.88
N LYS A 105 27.72 14.18 -17.52
CA LYS A 105 27.38 12.75 -17.61
C LYS A 105 27.89 12.04 -16.36
N ILE A 106 27.01 11.31 -15.69
CA ILE A 106 27.33 10.49 -14.51
C ILE A 106 27.18 9.01 -14.85
N SER A 107 28.08 8.19 -14.33
CA SER A 107 28.02 6.75 -14.53
C SER A 107 26.96 6.09 -13.64
N ASN A 108 26.45 4.92 -14.03
CA ASN A 108 25.52 4.17 -13.18
C ASN A 108 26.13 3.77 -11.83
N TRP A 109 27.46 3.58 -11.78
CA TRP A 109 28.16 3.27 -10.54
C TRP A 109 28.12 4.45 -9.55
N GLU A 110 28.42 5.66 -10.03
CA GLU A 110 28.31 6.88 -9.23
C GLU A 110 26.88 7.12 -8.76
N VAL A 111 25.89 6.94 -9.64
CA VAL A 111 24.47 7.05 -9.30
C VAL A 111 24.10 6.09 -8.16
N ALA A 112 24.53 4.83 -8.23
CA ALA A 112 24.23 3.84 -7.21
C ALA A 112 24.84 4.20 -5.85
N ALA A 113 26.08 4.69 -5.84
CA ALA A 113 26.76 5.13 -4.64
C ALA A 113 26.04 6.33 -3.99
N LEU A 114 25.69 7.34 -4.79
CA LEU A 114 24.97 8.54 -4.31
C LEU A 114 23.55 8.21 -3.81
N ALA A 115 22.84 7.32 -4.51
CA ALA A 115 21.50 6.87 -4.14
C ALA A 115 21.48 5.84 -2.99
N LYS A 116 22.66 5.41 -2.50
CA LYS A 116 22.81 4.35 -1.48
C LYS A 116 22.00 3.09 -1.84
N LEU A 117 22.14 2.65 -3.09
CA LEU A 117 21.53 1.41 -3.55
C LEU A 117 22.33 0.24 -3.00
N ASP A 118 21.68 -0.57 -2.17
CA ASP A 118 22.29 -1.76 -1.61
C ASP A 118 22.32 -2.84 -2.69
N TYR A 119 23.53 -3.25 -3.06
CA TYR A 119 23.74 -4.48 -3.79
C TYR A 119 23.99 -5.58 -2.75
N GLN A 120 23.07 -6.53 -2.66
CA GLN A 120 23.33 -7.78 -1.95
C GLN A 120 23.31 -8.92 -2.96
N GLN A 121 24.47 -9.56 -3.12
CA GLN A 121 24.56 -10.82 -3.84
C GLN A 121 23.67 -11.83 -3.13
N ARG A 122 22.75 -12.47 -3.87
CA ARG A 122 21.97 -13.57 -3.31
C ARG A 122 22.93 -14.72 -2.99
N GLU A 123 22.87 -15.26 -1.78
CA GLU A 123 23.71 -16.36 -1.30
C GLU A 123 23.68 -17.62 -2.19
N LYS A 124 22.70 -17.75 -3.09
CA LYS A 124 22.55 -18.89 -4.01
C LYS A 124 23.59 -18.96 -5.15
N LEU A 125 24.50 -18.01 -5.27
CA LEU A 125 25.59 -18.07 -6.25
C LEU A 125 26.82 -18.69 -5.58
N GLU A 126 27.19 -19.90 -6.02
CA GLU A 126 28.38 -20.62 -5.54
C GLU A 126 29.69 -19.86 -5.80
N ALA A 127 29.71 -18.97 -6.80
CA ALA A 127 30.82 -18.09 -7.11
C ALA A 127 30.52 -16.64 -6.69
N LYS A 128 31.47 -15.98 -6.01
CA LYS A 128 31.45 -14.53 -5.82
C LYS A 128 31.48 -13.86 -7.19
N LEU A 129 30.59 -12.90 -7.42
CA LEU A 129 30.61 -12.13 -8.66
C LEU A 129 31.88 -11.27 -8.65
N GLU A 130 32.72 -11.38 -9.69
CA GLU A 130 33.92 -10.56 -9.82
C GLU A 130 33.56 -9.19 -10.43
N GLY A 131 34.42 -8.17 -10.22
CA GLY A 131 34.04 -6.75 -10.33
C GLY A 131 33.34 -6.30 -11.63
N ALA A 132 33.55 -6.97 -12.76
CA ALA A 132 32.82 -6.66 -14.00
C ALA A 132 31.34 -7.05 -13.92
N ASP A 133 31.02 -8.19 -13.32
CA ASP A 133 29.65 -8.67 -13.17
C ASP A 133 28.90 -7.91 -12.08
N GLU A 134 29.57 -7.52 -11.01
CA GLU A 134 28.99 -6.62 -10.00
C GLU A 134 28.56 -5.28 -10.63
N ARG A 135 29.42 -4.68 -11.45
CA ARG A 135 29.10 -3.44 -12.18
C ARG A 135 27.91 -3.61 -13.11
N ARG A 136 27.77 -4.77 -13.78
CA ARG A 136 26.60 -5.08 -14.62
C ARG A 136 25.33 -5.16 -13.79
N VAL A 137 25.37 -5.82 -12.64
CA VAL A 137 24.19 -5.93 -11.75
C VAL A 137 23.80 -4.57 -11.21
N VAL A 138 24.75 -3.78 -10.70
CA VAL A 138 24.50 -2.41 -10.24
C VAL A 138 23.91 -1.55 -11.36
N SER A 139 24.45 -1.64 -12.57
CA SER A 139 23.93 -0.94 -13.74
C SER A 139 22.47 -1.34 -14.04
N ALA A 140 22.14 -2.63 -13.99
CA ALA A 140 20.78 -3.12 -14.18
C ALA A 140 19.81 -2.62 -13.10
N ILE A 141 20.24 -2.60 -11.83
CA ILE A 141 19.46 -2.07 -10.70
C ILE A 141 19.15 -0.58 -10.92
N VAL A 142 20.16 0.23 -11.25
CA VAL A 142 19.99 1.66 -11.52
C VAL A 142 19.06 1.89 -12.72
N ALA A 143 19.24 1.13 -13.81
CA ALA A 143 18.39 1.22 -14.99
C ALA A 143 16.93 0.93 -14.67
N ARG A 144 16.66 -0.08 -13.83
CA ARG A 144 15.31 -0.40 -13.36
C ARG A 144 14.71 0.73 -12.54
N HIS A 145 15.42 1.24 -11.54
CA HIS A 145 14.92 2.37 -10.73
C HIS A 145 14.66 3.61 -11.57
N ALA A 146 15.53 3.92 -12.54
CA ALA A 146 15.31 5.06 -13.42
C ALA A 146 14.07 4.88 -14.30
N LYS A 147 13.84 3.68 -14.85
CA LYS A 147 12.64 3.36 -15.63
C LYS A 147 11.38 3.43 -14.77
N ASP A 148 11.42 2.83 -13.59
CA ASP A 148 10.29 2.81 -12.64
C ASP A 148 9.94 4.24 -12.20
N ALA A 149 10.93 5.08 -11.87
CA ALA A 149 10.71 6.48 -11.52
C ALA A 149 10.04 7.27 -12.65
N LYS A 150 10.57 7.17 -13.87
CA LYS A 150 9.99 7.83 -15.05
C LYS A 150 8.54 7.40 -15.29
N THR A 151 8.29 6.08 -15.26
CA THR A 151 6.96 5.51 -15.44
C THR A 151 5.99 6.01 -14.36
N MET A 152 6.42 6.06 -13.10
CA MET A 152 5.59 6.56 -11.99
C MET A 152 5.28 8.05 -12.13
N ILE A 153 6.23 8.88 -12.57
CA ILE A 153 6.02 10.32 -12.80
C ILE A 153 5.02 10.54 -13.94
N GLU A 154 5.18 9.83 -15.05
CA GLU A 154 4.24 9.89 -16.19
C GLU A 154 2.83 9.44 -15.77
N ASN A 155 2.74 8.37 -14.98
CA ASN A 155 1.47 7.84 -14.47
C ASN A 155 0.77 8.78 -13.47
N ALA A 156 1.53 9.60 -12.73
CA ALA A 156 0.95 10.59 -11.83
C ALA A 156 0.09 11.62 -12.60
N ALA A 157 0.47 11.96 -13.83
CA ALA A 157 -0.29 12.89 -14.68
C ALA A 157 -1.68 12.36 -15.07
N ILE A 158 -1.85 11.04 -15.12
CA ILE A 158 -3.12 10.37 -15.41
C ILE A 158 -3.81 9.80 -14.15
N GLY A 159 -3.32 10.16 -12.96
CA GLY A 159 -3.93 9.76 -11.69
C GLY A 159 -3.67 8.32 -11.26
N VAL A 160 -2.59 7.69 -11.75
CA VAL A 160 -2.23 6.31 -11.39
C VAL A 160 -1.04 6.30 -10.44
N PHE A 161 -1.21 5.68 -9.28
CA PHE A 161 -0.19 5.67 -8.21
C PHE A 161 0.03 4.27 -7.66
N PRO A 162 1.27 3.81 -7.52
CA PRO A 162 2.24 3.75 -8.61
C PRO A 162 1.83 2.68 -9.64
N LYS A 163 2.28 2.78 -10.89
CA LYS A 163 2.35 1.63 -11.79
C LYS A 163 3.73 1.60 -12.42
#